data_AF-A0A183FUJ6-F1
#
_entry.id   AF-A0A183FUJ6-F1
#
_cell.length_a   1.000
_cell.length_b   1.000
_cell.length_c   1.000
_cell.angle_alpha   90.00
_cell.angle_beta   90.00
_cell.angle_gamma   90.00
#
_symmetry.space_group_name_H-M   'P 1'
#
loop_
_entity.id
_entity.type
_entity.pdbx_description
1 polymer ?
#
loop_
_entity_poly.entity_id
_entity_poly.type
_entity_poly.pdbx_seq_one_letter_code
_entity_poly.pdbx_strand_id
1 'polypeptide(L)'
;MFGFMTRQLMTFAGGRVVLALEGGYDLASISDAAEQCVKVLCGEDDKAGILNDEAMEGIPCLSAQETIQKVIAIHKGYWPNLTAEQGLSISELHWQTVGRQFQNLTMGTV
;
A
#
# COMPACT_ATOMS: atom_id res chain seq x y z
N MET A 1 -1.55 -10.31 7.59
CA MET A 1 -1.09 -9.27 6.64
C MET A 1 -0.94 -9.80 5.22
N PHE A 2 -0.06 -10.78 4.96
CA PHE A 2 0.19 -11.28 3.60
C PHE A 2 -1.01 -11.99 2.96
N GLY A 3 -1.85 -12.65 3.77
CA GLY A 3 -3.14 -13.17 3.30
C GLY A 3 -4.06 -12.07 2.75
N PHE A 4 -4.16 -10.91 3.43
CA PHE A 4 -4.95 -9.78 2.94
C PHE A 4 -4.45 -9.27 1.59
N MET A 5 -3.13 -9.09 1.46
CA MET A 5 -2.52 -8.65 0.20
C MET A 5 -2.79 -9.67 -0.93
N THR A 6 -2.68 -10.97 -0.65
CA THR A 6 -3.00 -12.04 -1.61
C THR A 6 -4.46 -11.99 -2.04
N ARG A 7 -5.38 -11.79 -1.08
CA ARG A 7 -6.82 -11.67 -1.35
C ARG A 7 -7.14 -10.46 -2.23
N GLN A 8 -6.48 -9.33 -2.01
CA GLN A 8 -6.61 -8.14 -2.86
C GLN A 8 -6.16 -8.45 -4.30
N LEU A 9 -5.04 -9.15 -4.48
CA LEU A 9 -4.55 -9.56 -5.80
C LEU A 9 -5.49 -10.54 -6.52
N MET A 10 -6.14 -11.44 -5.79
CA MET A 10 -7.10 -12.39 -6.36
C MET A 10 -8.35 -11.73 -6.98
N THR A 11 -8.63 -10.46 -6.69
CA THR A 11 -9.72 -9.72 -7.35
C THR A 11 -9.41 -9.38 -8.80
N PHE A 12 -8.15 -9.50 -9.23
CA PHE A 12 -7.69 -9.23 -10.59
C PHE A 12 -7.56 -10.52 -11.41
N ALA A 13 -7.56 -10.38 -12.74
CA ALA A 13 -7.34 -11.47 -13.69
C ALA A 13 -8.18 -12.74 -13.43
N GLY A 14 -9.37 -12.60 -12.84
CA GLY A 14 -10.23 -13.72 -12.45
C GLY A 14 -9.59 -14.69 -11.45
N GLY A 15 -8.77 -14.18 -10.52
CA GLY A 15 -8.14 -14.99 -9.46
C GLY A 15 -6.95 -15.83 -9.91
N ARG A 16 -6.48 -15.67 -11.16
CA ARG A 16 -5.31 -16.40 -11.69
C ARG A 16 -4.01 -15.77 -11.18
N VAL A 17 -3.67 -16.07 -9.94
CA VAL A 17 -2.49 -15.56 -9.23
C VAL A 17 -1.54 -16.71 -8.91
N VAL A 18 -0.24 -16.48 -9.13
CA VAL A 18 0.85 -17.36 -8.67
C VAL A 18 1.78 -16.51 -7.82
N LEU A 19 2.10 -16.99 -6.63
CA LEU A 19 3.08 -16.36 -5.74
C LEU A 19 4.40 -17.14 -5.83
N ALA A 20 5.51 -16.42 -6.04
CA ALA A 20 6.86 -16.96 -5.99
C ALA A 20 7.56 -16.42 -4.75
N LEU A 21 8.16 -17.32 -3.95
CA LEU A 21 8.95 -16.93 -2.78
C LEU A 21 10.27 -16.31 -3.26
N GLU A 22 10.57 -15.11 -2.77
CA GLU A 22 11.80 -14.39 -3.06
C GLU A 22 12.73 -14.43 -1.85
N GLY A 23 12.67 -13.43 -0.98
CA GLY A 23 13.46 -13.35 0.25
C GLY A 23 12.69 -13.75 1.52
N GLY A 24 13.39 -13.62 2.65
CA GLY A 24 12.85 -13.90 3.98
C GLY A 24 13.87 -14.67 4.82
N TYR A 25 14.33 -14.06 5.91
CA TYR A 25 15.43 -14.60 6.71
C TYR A 25 14.97 -15.31 7.99
N ASP A 26 13.82 -14.92 8.51
CA ASP A 26 13.25 -15.51 9.72
C ASP A 26 12.28 -16.64 9.37
N LEU A 27 12.63 -17.86 9.74
CA LEU A 27 11.89 -19.08 9.35
C LEU A 27 10.45 -19.07 9.89
N ALA A 28 10.23 -18.53 11.08
CA ALA A 28 8.89 -18.43 11.65
C ALA A 28 8.03 -17.43 10.84
N SER A 29 8.55 -16.23 10.61
CA SER A 29 7.86 -15.17 9.86
C SER A 29 7.53 -15.59 8.42
N ILE A 30 8.44 -16.29 7.73
CA ILE A 30 8.14 -16.79 6.38
C ILE A 30 7.10 -17.90 6.40
N SER A 31 7.11 -18.77 7.41
CA SER A 31 6.14 -19.87 7.54
C SER A 31 4.74 -19.31 7.81
N ASP A 32 4.63 -18.38 8.75
CA ASP A 32 3.37 -17.70 9.08
C ASP A 32 2.83 -16.90 7.89
N ALA A 33 3.70 -16.20 7.15
CA ALA A 33 3.31 -15.48 5.95
C ALA A 33 2.84 -16.42 4.83
N ALA A 34 3.58 -17.50 4.58
CA ALA A 34 3.24 -18.50 3.56
C ALA A 34 1.92 -19.20 3.89
N GLU A 35 1.69 -19.58 5.15
CA GLU A 35 0.43 -20.16 5.61
C GLU A 35 -0.74 -19.22 5.31
N GLN A 36 -0.61 -17.92 5.64
CA GLN A 36 -1.66 -16.93 5.36
C GLN A 36 -1.96 -16.80 3.86
N CYS A 37 -0.94 -16.84 3.00
CA CYS A 37 -1.12 -16.77 1.55
C CYS A 37 -1.81 -18.02 1.00
N VAL A 38 -1.37 -19.21 1.41
CA VAL A 38 -1.91 -20.49 0.91
C VAL A 38 -3.36 -20.67 1.32
N LYS A 39 -3.75 -20.33 2.56
CA LYS A 39 -5.16 -20.36 3.00
C LYS A 39 -6.08 -19.57 2.08
N VAL A 40 -5.63 -18.39 1.64
CA VAL A 40 -6.39 -17.52 0.74
C VAL A 40 -6.46 -18.12 -0.67
N LEU A 41 -5.34 -18.64 -1.19
CA LEU A 41 -5.29 -19.26 -2.52
C LEU A 41 -6.16 -20.53 -2.63
N CYS A 42 -6.21 -21.33 -1.56
CA CYS A 42 -7.02 -22.54 -1.51
C CYS A 42 -8.51 -22.27 -1.25
N GLY A 43 -8.88 -21.04 -0.86
CA GLY A 43 -10.26 -20.68 -0.54
C GLY A 43 -10.85 -21.44 0.65
N GLU A 44 -10.01 -21.85 1.60
CA GLU A 44 -10.41 -22.76 2.70
C GLU A 44 -11.27 -22.08 3.78
N ASP A 45 -11.22 -20.75 3.88
CA ASP A 45 -11.91 -19.99 4.92
C ASP A 45 -12.30 -18.58 4.40
N ASP A 46 -13.57 -18.20 4.53
CA ASP A 46 -14.07 -16.86 4.19
C ASP A 46 -13.38 -15.75 5.00
N LYS A 47 -12.83 -16.11 6.17
CA LYS A 47 -12.05 -15.23 7.05
C LYS A 47 -10.58 -15.15 6.65
N ALA A 48 -10.11 -15.98 5.73
CA ALA A 48 -8.73 -15.93 5.28
C ALA A 48 -8.39 -14.55 4.71
N GLY A 49 -7.27 -14.01 5.18
CA GLY A 49 -6.77 -12.71 4.77
C GLY A 49 -7.60 -11.51 5.27
N ILE A 50 -8.50 -11.65 6.24
CA ILE A 50 -9.12 -10.49 6.91
C ILE A 50 -8.13 -9.90 7.92
N LEU A 51 -7.97 -8.57 7.90
CA LEU A 51 -7.22 -7.84 8.93
C LEU A 51 -8.15 -7.50 10.10
N ASN A 52 -7.60 -7.34 11.29
CA ASN A 52 -8.33 -6.77 12.42
C ASN A 52 -8.58 -5.27 12.23
N ASP A 53 -9.55 -4.74 12.96
CA ASP A 53 -9.99 -3.35 12.86
C ASP A 53 -8.84 -2.38 13.14
N GLU A 54 -7.97 -2.67 14.11
CA GLU A 54 -6.83 -1.82 14.43
C GLU A 54 -5.84 -1.70 13.26
N ALA A 55 -5.60 -2.78 12.52
CA ALA A 55 -4.72 -2.75 11.35
C ALA A 55 -5.39 -2.09 10.14
N MET A 56 -6.73 -2.17 10.03
CA MET A 56 -7.49 -1.56 8.94
C MET A 56 -7.60 -0.03 9.10
N GLU A 57 -7.77 0.44 10.33
CA GLU A 57 -7.90 1.87 10.66
C GLU A 57 -6.55 2.57 10.88
N GLY A 58 -5.48 1.80 10.92
CA GLY A 58 -4.12 2.30 11.13
C GLY A 58 -3.68 3.30 10.05
N ILE A 59 -3.33 4.51 10.47
CA ILE A 59 -2.73 5.51 9.57
C ILE A 59 -1.25 5.17 9.35
N PRO A 60 -0.76 5.11 8.10
CA PRO A 60 0.66 4.89 7.83
C PRO A 60 1.54 5.94 8.53
N CYS A 61 2.75 5.58 8.94
CA CYS A 61 3.68 6.56 9.51
C CYS A 61 4.06 7.64 8.47
N LEU A 62 4.50 8.81 8.94
CA LEU A 62 4.75 9.97 8.08
C LEU A 62 5.69 9.67 6.89
N SER A 63 6.76 8.91 7.10
CA SER A 63 7.70 8.54 6.02
C SER A 63 7.04 7.67 4.94
N ALA A 64 6.13 6.77 5.31
CA ALA A 64 5.36 5.98 4.37
C ALA A 64 4.39 6.86 3.57
N GLN A 65 3.71 7.81 4.25
CA GLN A 65 2.82 8.76 3.59
C GLN A 65 3.58 9.60 2.56
N GLU A 66 4.71 10.21 2.93
CA GLU A 66 5.55 10.99 2.02
C GLU A 66 6.01 10.18 0.81
N THR A 67 6.37 8.91 1.03
CA THR A 67 6.79 8.01 -0.04
C THR A 67 5.64 7.74 -1.01
N ILE A 68 4.44 7.43 -0.50
CA ILE A 68 3.24 7.22 -1.32
C ILE A 68 2.93 8.47 -2.16
N GLN A 69 2.99 9.67 -1.57
CA GLN A 69 2.76 10.92 -2.29
C GLN A 69 3.76 11.15 -3.41
N LYS A 70 5.05 10.89 -3.16
CA LYS A 70 6.10 11.00 -4.18
C LYS A 70 5.84 10.05 -5.34
N VAL A 71 5.46 8.80 -5.06
CA VAL A 71 5.10 7.82 -6.09
C VAL A 71 3.91 8.31 -6.92
N ILE A 72 2.84 8.80 -6.29
CA ILE A 72 1.67 9.37 -6.99
C ILE A 72 2.09 10.55 -7.87
N ALA A 73 2.87 11.49 -7.32
CA ALA A 73 3.30 12.69 -8.04
C ALA A 73 4.09 12.39 -9.33
N ILE A 74 4.93 11.35 -9.29
CA ILE A 74 5.71 10.88 -10.44
C ILE A 74 4.81 10.14 -11.44
N HIS A 75 3.90 9.30 -10.96
CA HIS A 75 3.15 8.37 -11.81
C HIS A 75 1.82 8.91 -12.37
N LYS A 76 1.25 9.99 -11.81
CA LYS A 76 -0.06 10.54 -12.23
C LYS A 76 -0.15 10.94 -13.71
N GLY A 77 0.98 11.25 -14.36
CA GLY A 77 1.01 11.55 -15.79
C GLY A 77 0.82 10.32 -16.70
N TYR A 78 1.03 9.12 -16.16
CA TYR A 78 0.98 7.85 -16.90
C TYR A 78 -0.24 7.00 -16.53
N TRP A 79 -0.82 7.22 -15.35
CA TRP A 79 -1.92 6.42 -14.81
C TRP A 79 -3.10 7.33 -14.46
N PRO A 80 -4.18 7.36 -15.27
CA PRO A 80 -5.31 8.25 -15.05
C PRO A 80 -6.02 8.08 -13.70
N ASN A 81 -5.91 6.88 -13.11
CA ASN A 81 -6.52 6.56 -11.82
C ASN A 81 -5.72 7.09 -10.62
N LEU A 82 -4.55 7.71 -10.82
CA LEU A 82 -3.80 8.35 -9.74
C LEU A 82 -4.10 9.84 -9.75
N THR A 83 -5.05 10.27 -8.91
CA THR A 83 -5.35 11.71 -8.76
C THR A 83 -4.57 12.29 -7.59
N ALA A 84 -4.29 13.60 -7.63
CA ALA A 84 -3.61 14.30 -6.53
C ALA A 84 -4.45 14.32 -5.23
N GLU A 85 -5.76 14.06 -5.32
CA GLU A 85 -6.70 14.05 -4.19
C GLU A 85 -6.80 12.70 -3.47
N GLN A 86 -6.33 11.61 -4.09
CA GLN A 86 -6.40 10.25 -3.53
C GLN A 86 -5.23 9.90 -2.60
N GLY A 87 -4.28 10.82 -2.44
CA GLY A 87 -3.14 10.63 -1.58
C GLY A 87 -3.53 10.76 -0.11
N LEU A 88 -4.13 9.72 0.46
CA LEU A 88 -4.42 9.52 1.89
C LEU A 88 -5.30 10.62 2.51
N SER A 89 -6.39 10.26 3.19
CA SER A 89 -7.35 11.20 3.78
C SER A 89 -6.80 11.99 4.99
N ILE A 90 -5.67 12.68 4.83
CA ILE A 90 -5.25 13.78 5.69
C ILE A 90 -5.80 15.03 5.02
N SER A 91 -6.58 15.82 5.76
CA SER A 91 -7.30 16.94 5.19
C SER A 91 -6.38 17.77 4.31
N GLU A 92 -6.83 18.01 3.08
CA GLU A 92 -6.17 18.77 2.02
C GLU A 92 -5.53 20.08 2.53
N LEU A 93 -6.07 20.64 3.62
CA LEU A 93 -5.56 21.78 4.39
C LEU A 93 -4.15 21.59 5.00
N HIS A 94 -3.81 20.41 5.50
CA HIS A 94 -2.48 20.12 6.02
C HIS A 94 -1.44 20.12 4.89
N TRP A 95 -1.83 19.66 3.70
CA TRP A 95 -0.95 19.60 2.53
C TRP A 95 -0.79 20.93 1.81
N GLN A 96 -1.79 21.81 1.80
CA GLN A 96 -1.61 23.19 1.34
C GLN A 96 -0.57 23.95 2.18
N THR A 97 -0.43 23.59 3.46
CA THR A 97 0.57 24.18 4.37
C THR A 97 1.98 23.65 4.09
N VAL A 98 2.12 22.35 3.84
CA VAL A 98 3.41 21.70 3.53
C VAL A 98 3.86 21.99 2.09
N GLY A 99 2.95 21.99 1.11
CA GLY A 99 3.24 22.28 -0.30
C GLY A 99 3.78 23.69 -0.55
N ARG A 100 3.38 24.69 0.26
CA ARG A 100 3.99 26.04 0.23
C ARG A 100 5.46 26.02 0.65
N GLN A 101 5.88 25.11 1.52
CA GLN A 101 7.30 24.99 1.90
C GLN A 101 8.15 24.37 0.79
N PHE A 102 7.59 23.49 -0.04
CA PHE A 102 8.29 22.92 -1.20
C PHE A 102 8.39 23.88 -2.39
N GLN A 103 7.40 24.76 -2.62
CA GLN A 103 7.52 25.82 -3.63
C GLN A 103 8.70 26.78 -3.33
N ASN A 104 8.96 27.04 -2.05
CA ASN A 104 10.08 27.87 -1.61
C ASN A 104 11.45 27.20 -1.78
N LEU A 105 11.51 25.87 -1.93
CA LEU A 105 12.74 25.12 -2.19
C LEU A 105 13.05 25.00 -3.69
N THR A 106 12.06 25.19 -4.58
CA THR A 106 12.25 25.19 -6.04
C THR A 106 12.52 26.58 -6.64
N MET A 107 12.19 27.67 -5.94
CA MET A 107 12.53 29.04 -6.36
C MET A 107 13.87 29.56 -5.81
N GLY A 108 14.64 28.70 -5.14
CA GLY A 108 15.84 29.07 -4.39
C GLY A 108 17.17 28.67 -5.03
N THR A 109 17.27 28.54 -6.35
CA THR A 109 18.55 28.50 -7.08
C THR A 109 18.30 28.56 -8.59
N VAL A 110 18.27 29.77 -9.15
CA VAL A 110 19.22 30.41 -10.09
C VAL A 110 18.70 31.83 -10.33
#